data_AF-A0A7R6VL96-F1
#
_entry.id   AF-A0A7R6VL96-F1
#
_cell.length_a   1.000
_cell.length_b   1.000
_cell.length_c   1.000
_cell.angle_alpha   90.00
_cell.angle_beta   90.00
_cell.angle_gamma   90.00
#
_symmetry.space_group_name_H-M   'P 1'
#
loop_
_entity.id
_entity.type
_entity.pdbx_description
1 polymer ?
#
loop_
_entity_poly.entity_id
_entity_poly.type
_entity_poly.pdbx_seq_one_letter_code
_entity_poly.pdbx_strand_id
1 'polypeptide(L)'
;MKKFLLLAIVSLAFADMKTSQIVAIDAIIQTYKSRLACLENNEANFCIDKFPLDQRSDTLAKTFAMSFPKAFYASKLQRDIKILEKQKLCFGRAVSEIEAKKCFNQF
;
A
#
# COMPACT_ATOMS: atom_id res chain seq x y z
N MET A 1 -26.26 10.95 -30.10
CA MET A 1 -26.22 9.86 -29.10
C MET A 1 -24.86 9.16 -28.97
N LYS A 2 -24.08 8.91 -30.05
CA LYS A 2 -22.75 8.25 -29.96
C LYS A 2 -21.71 8.92 -29.03
N LYS A 3 -21.70 10.25 -28.91
CA LYS A 3 -20.73 10.98 -28.06
C LYS A 3 -20.97 10.80 -26.55
N PHE A 4 -22.23 10.56 -26.14
CA PHE A 4 -22.56 10.32 -24.73
C PHE A 4 -22.14 8.92 -24.25
N LEU A 5 -22.15 7.93 -25.16
CA LEU A 5 -21.76 6.55 -24.82
C LEU A 5 -20.26 6.42 -24.54
N LEU A 6 -19.42 7.11 -25.31
CA LEU A 6 -17.95 7.09 -25.13
C LEU A 6 -17.51 7.73 -23.81
N LEU A 7 -18.18 8.81 -23.38
CA LEU A 7 -17.84 9.50 -22.14
C LEU A 7 -18.12 8.63 -20.90
N ALA A 8 -19.20 7.85 -20.92
CA ALA A 8 -19.58 6.98 -19.82
C ALA A 8 -18.63 5.77 -19.64
N ILE A 9 -18.07 5.24 -20.74
CA ILE A 9 -17.16 4.10 -20.67
C ILE A 9 -15.80 4.51 -20.06
N VAL A 10 -15.31 5.71 -20.39
CA VAL A 10 -14.03 6.22 -19.87
C VAL A 10 -14.12 6.53 -18.36
N SER A 11 -15.25 7.08 -17.89
CA SER A 11 -15.43 7.37 -16.47
C SER A 11 -15.55 6.10 -15.61
N LEU A 12 -16.17 5.04 -16.14
CA LEU A 12 -16.24 3.73 -15.48
C LEU A 12 -14.85 3.10 -15.36
N ALA A 13 -14.07 3.07 -16.46
CA ALA A 13 -12.73 2.49 -16.45
C ALA A 13 -11.79 3.17 -15.45
N PHE A 14 -11.85 4.50 -15.33
CA PHE A 14 -11.08 5.24 -14.33
C PHE A 14 -11.54 4.94 -12.89
N ALA A 15 -12.84 4.85 -12.65
CA ALA A 15 -13.39 4.52 -11.34
C ALA A 15 -12.98 3.11 -10.88
N ASP A 16 -12.96 2.14 -11.79
CA ASP A 16 -12.53 0.76 -11.51
C ASP A 16 -11.03 0.71 -11.19
N MET A 17 -10.19 1.38 -12.00
CA MET A 17 -8.76 1.50 -11.74
C MET A 17 -8.49 2.12 -10.36
N LYS A 18 -9.18 3.22 -10.03
CA LYS A 18 -9.05 3.88 -8.72
C LYS A 18 -9.40 2.93 -7.58
N THR A 19 -10.52 2.22 -7.70
CA THR A 19 -10.98 1.28 -6.68
C THR A 19 -9.98 0.14 -6.50
N SER A 20 -9.48 -0.44 -7.59
CA SER A 20 -8.47 -1.49 -7.55
C SER A 20 -7.19 -1.03 -6.84
N GLN A 21 -6.73 0.20 -7.09
CA GLN A 21 -5.53 0.72 -6.44
C GLN A 21 -5.74 0.94 -4.94
N ILE A 22 -6.89 1.46 -4.53
CA ILE A 22 -7.23 1.63 -3.10
C ILE A 22 -7.26 0.29 -2.38
N VAL A 23 -7.88 -0.74 -2.99
CA VAL A 23 -7.92 -2.10 -2.43
C VAL A 23 -6.52 -2.69 -2.29
N ALA A 24 -5.65 -2.51 -3.29
CA ALA A 24 -4.27 -2.97 -3.21
C ALA A 24 -3.49 -2.28 -2.08
N ILE A 25 -3.64 -0.95 -1.93
CA ILE A 25 -3.00 -0.20 -0.84
C ILE A 25 -3.52 -0.66 0.52
N ASP A 26 -4.83 -0.88 0.65
CA ASP A 26 -5.43 -1.38 1.90
C ASP A 26 -4.90 -2.75 2.28
N ALA A 27 -4.73 -3.67 1.32
CA ALA A 27 -4.15 -4.98 1.58
C ALA A 27 -2.72 -4.86 2.14
N ILE A 28 -1.88 -3.98 1.57
CA ILE A 28 -0.52 -3.74 2.08
C ILE A 28 -0.57 -3.17 3.51
N ILE A 29 -1.42 -2.19 3.76
CA ILE A 29 -1.59 -1.58 5.10
C ILE A 29 -2.00 -2.65 6.12
N GLN A 30 -2.93 -3.53 5.77
CA GLN A 30 -3.36 -4.60 6.68
C GLN A 30 -2.23 -5.57 6.99
N THR A 31 -1.47 -6.01 5.97
CA THR A 31 -0.29 -6.85 6.20
C THR A 31 0.71 -6.18 7.14
N TYR A 32 0.98 -4.87 6.97
CA TYR A 32 1.88 -4.14 7.86
C TYR A 32 1.33 -3.99 9.29
N LYS A 33 0.02 -3.78 9.45
CA LYS A 33 -0.65 -3.77 10.76
C LYS A 33 -0.56 -5.13 11.45
N SER A 34 -0.78 -6.23 10.74
CA SER A 34 -0.61 -7.59 11.26
C SER A 34 0.83 -7.89 11.68
N ARG A 35 1.81 -7.44 10.88
CA ARG A 35 3.23 -7.53 11.24
C ARG A 35 3.52 -6.75 12.53
N LEU A 36 3.06 -5.51 12.64
CA LEU A 36 3.25 -4.69 13.84
C LEU A 36 2.69 -5.37 15.10
N ALA A 37 1.46 -5.86 15.05
CA ALA A 37 0.87 -6.58 16.18
C ALA A 37 1.66 -7.84 16.54
N CYS A 38 2.18 -8.56 15.56
CA CYS A 38 3.02 -9.73 15.78
C CYS A 38 4.35 -9.40 16.49
N LEU A 39 4.96 -8.26 16.18
CA LEU A 39 6.26 -7.82 16.73
C LEU A 39 6.23 -7.58 18.25
N GLU A 40 5.05 -7.41 18.84
CA GLU A 40 4.90 -7.26 20.30
C GLU A 40 5.51 -8.45 21.05
N ASN A 41 5.31 -9.66 20.52
CA ASN A 41 5.70 -10.90 21.18
C ASN A 41 6.68 -11.77 20.38
N ASN A 42 7.05 -11.36 19.16
CA ASN A 42 7.87 -12.18 18.26
C ASN A 42 8.98 -11.38 17.59
N GLU A 43 9.93 -12.10 17.00
CA GLU A 43 10.99 -11.55 16.17
C GLU A 43 10.47 -11.13 14.78
N ALA A 44 11.17 -10.18 14.16
CA ALA A 44 10.73 -9.61 12.89
C ALA A 44 10.67 -10.62 11.74
N ASN A 45 11.67 -11.50 11.62
CA ASN A 45 11.69 -12.52 10.57
C ASN A 45 10.47 -13.45 10.66
N PHE A 46 10.11 -13.88 11.87
CA PHE A 46 8.91 -14.70 12.09
C PHE A 46 7.64 -13.96 11.67
N CYS A 47 7.51 -12.68 12.02
CA CYS A 47 6.32 -11.89 11.65
C CYS A 47 6.22 -11.64 10.14
N ILE A 48 7.34 -11.50 9.45
CA ILE A 48 7.37 -11.38 7.98
C ILE A 48 6.88 -12.68 7.34
N ASP A 49 7.35 -13.83 7.82
CA ASP A 49 6.93 -15.15 7.30
C ASP A 49 5.46 -15.47 7.60
N LYS A 50 4.98 -15.08 8.78
CA LYS A 50 3.59 -15.30 9.20
C LYS A 50 2.60 -14.44 8.41
N PHE A 51 3.01 -13.23 8.02
CA PHE A 51 2.18 -12.28 7.29
C PHE A 51 2.93 -11.81 6.04
N PRO A 52 3.03 -12.65 4.99
CA PRO A 52 3.77 -12.33 3.78
C PRO A 52 3.09 -11.22 2.97
N LEU A 53 3.88 -10.47 2.19
CA LEU A 53 3.37 -9.47 1.26
C LEU A 53 3.65 -9.91 -0.19
N ASP A 54 4.93 -9.95 -0.56
CA ASP A 54 5.43 -10.49 -1.81
C ASP A 54 6.92 -10.85 -1.63
N GLN A 55 7.43 -11.75 -2.47
CA GLN A 55 8.78 -12.30 -2.31
C GLN A 55 9.87 -11.22 -2.27
N ARG A 56 9.76 -10.18 -3.12
CA ARG A 56 10.77 -9.12 -3.22
C ARG A 56 10.74 -8.24 -1.99
N SER A 57 9.56 -7.75 -1.62
CA SER A 57 9.39 -6.89 -0.43
C SER A 57 9.76 -7.62 0.86
N ASP A 58 9.45 -8.90 0.96
CA ASP A 58 9.73 -9.71 2.14
C ASP A 58 11.21 -10.02 2.28
N THR A 59 11.90 -10.27 1.17
CA THR A 59 13.36 -10.40 1.16
C THR A 59 14.02 -9.12 1.68
N LEU A 60 13.64 -7.96 1.16
CA LEU A 60 14.16 -6.67 1.62
C LEU A 60 13.83 -6.40 3.09
N ALA A 61 12.62 -6.76 3.53
CA ALA A 61 12.20 -6.60 4.92
C ALA A 61 13.03 -7.48 5.87
N LYS A 62 13.29 -8.75 5.49
CA LYS A 62 14.16 -9.65 6.26
C LYS A 62 15.58 -9.13 6.32
N THR A 63 16.14 -8.68 5.19
CA THR A 63 17.47 -8.05 5.17
C THR A 63 17.53 -6.86 6.11
N PHE A 64 16.55 -5.96 6.07
CA PHE A 64 16.47 -4.84 6.99
C PHE A 64 16.38 -5.30 8.45
N ALA A 65 15.55 -6.30 8.75
CA ALA A 65 15.36 -6.84 10.10
C ALA A 65 16.62 -7.54 10.64
N MET A 66 17.49 -8.09 9.78
CA MET A 66 18.78 -8.63 10.19
C MET A 66 19.81 -7.53 10.50
N SER A 67 19.72 -6.38 9.83
CA SER A 67 20.68 -5.28 9.99
C SER A 67 20.31 -4.29 11.09
N PHE A 68 19.04 -4.25 11.53
CA PHE A 68 18.55 -3.26 12.48
C PHE A 68 17.72 -3.89 13.60
N PRO A 69 17.69 -3.26 14.79
CA PRO A 69 16.86 -3.75 15.90
C PRO A 69 15.38 -3.81 15.54
N LYS A 70 14.63 -4.71 16.21
CA LYS A 70 13.18 -4.90 16.05
C LYS A 70 12.39 -3.57 16.08
N ALA A 71 12.76 -2.66 16.98
CA ALA A 71 12.11 -1.35 17.11
C ALA A 71 12.24 -0.48 15.84
N PHE A 72 13.35 -0.58 15.10
CA PHE A 72 13.54 0.14 13.83
C PHE A 72 12.63 -0.42 12.75
N TYR A 73 12.48 -1.75 12.68
CA TYR A 73 11.55 -2.38 11.75
C TYR A 73 10.10 -1.97 12.05
N ALA A 74 9.70 -1.97 13.33
CA ALA A 74 8.39 -1.47 13.75
C ALA A 74 8.17 0.00 13.34
N SER A 75 9.15 0.87 13.60
CA SER A 75 9.10 2.28 13.23
C SER A 75 8.97 2.49 11.71
N LYS A 76 9.68 1.66 10.93
CA LYS A 76 9.57 1.62 9.47
C LYS A 76 8.16 1.24 9.02
N LEU A 77 7.58 0.17 9.56
CA LEU A 77 6.20 -0.23 9.24
C LEU A 77 5.19 0.87 9.55
N GLN A 78 5.30 1.53 10.71
CA GLN A 78 4.40 2.63 11.09
C GLN A 78 4.50 3.83 10.13
N ARG A 79 5.72 4.20 9.72
CA ARG A 79 5.91 5.27 8.72
C ARG A 79 5.34 4.88 7.37
N ASP A 80 5.64 3.67 6.92
CA ASP A 80 5.22 3.18 5.61
C ASP A 80 3.68 3.05 5.55
N ILE A 81 3.00 2.65 6.65
CA ILE A 81 1.54 2.72 6.79
C ILE A 81 1.02 4.14 6.61
N LYS A 82 1.59 5.14 7.29
CA LYS A 82 1.15 6.54 7.17
C LYS A 82 1.29 7.08 5.75
N ILE A 83 2.36 6.69 5.06
CA ILE A 83 2.59 7.05 3.65
C ILE A 83 1.50 6.42 2.77
N LEU A 84 1.24 5.12 2.94
CA LEU A 84 0.20 4.41 2.20
C LEU A 84 -1.20 4.98 2.47
N GLU A 85 -1.51 5.36 3.72
CA GLU A 85 -2.79 6.00 4.06
C GLU A 85 -2.95 7.36 3.35
N LYS A 86 -1.88 8.18 3.27
CA LYS A 86 -1.89 9.42 2.49
C LYS A 86 -2.06 9.16 0.99
N GLN A 87 -1.38 8.16 0.47
CA GLN A 87 -1.48 7.75 -0.93
C GLN A 87 -2.91 7.29 -1.26
N LYS A 88 -3.52 6.46 -0.41
CA LYS A 88 -4.93 6.03 -0.53
C LYS A 88 -5.88 7.22 -0.57
N LEU A 89 -5.72 8.19 0.33
CA LEU A 89 -6.54 9.42 0.35
C LEU A 89 -6.34 10.25 -0.93
N CYS A 90 -5.12 10.34 -1.45
CA CYS A 90 -4.83 10.99 -2.73
C CYS A 90 -5.58 10.29 -3.87
N PHE A 91 -5.50 8.95 -3.98
CA PHE A 91 -6.25 8.19 -4.97
C PHE A 91 -7.75 8.42 -4.85
N GLY A 92 -8.30 8.36 -3.64
CA GLY A 92 -9.73 8.58 -3.39
C GLY A 92 -10.24 9.94 -3.90
N ARG A 93 -9.39 10.98 -3.82
CA ARG A 93 -9.69 12.35 -4.25
C ARG A 93 -9.41 12.64 -5.72
N ALA A 94 -8.63 11.81 -6.40
CA ALA A 94 -8.30 12.02 -7.80
C ALA A 94 -9.55 11.97 -8.69
N VAL A 95 -9.74 13.00 -9.53
CA VAL A 95 -10.85 13.08 -10.49
C VAL A 95 -10.44 12.68 -11.90
N SER A 96 -9.15 12.45 -12.13
CA SER A 96 -8.62 11.98 -13.41
C SER A 96 -7.43 11.02 -13.24
N GLU A 97 -7.12 10.25 -14.28
CA GLU A 97 -5.93 9.40 -14.32
C GLU A 97 -4.63 10.18 -14.14
N ILE A 98 -4.57 11.41 -14.68
CA ILE A 98 -3.40 12.27 -14.58
C ILE A 98 -3.14 12.65 -13.12
N GLU A 99 -4.19 12.98 -12.37
CA GLU A 99 -4.07 13.24 -10.93
C GLU A 99 -3.74 11.98 -10.14
N ALA A 100 -4.38 10.86 -10.46
CA ALA A 100 -4.11 9.58 -9.81
C ALA A 100 -2.64 9.15 -9.97
N LYS A 101 -2.04 9.39 -11.14
CA LYS A 101 -0.62 9.11 -11.39
C LYS A 101 0.32 9.94 -10.51
N LYS A 102 -0.06 11.18 -10.15
CA LYS A 102 0.74 12.02 -9.25
C LYS A 102 0.77 11.46 -7.82
N CYS A 103 -0.25 10.72 -7.41
CA CYS A 103 -0.31 10.12 -6.07
C CYS A 103 0.80 9.09 -5.79
N PHE A 104 1.43 8.52 -6.82
CA PHE A 104 2.56 7.58 -6.65
C PHE A 104 3.89 8.26 -6.31
N ASN A 105 4.06 9.54 -6.63
CA ASN A 105 5.35 10.23 -6.56
C ASN A 105 5.44 11.25 -5.41
N GLN A 106 4.42 11.34 -4.56
CA GLN A 106 4.29 12.43 -3.59
C GLN A 106 4.85 12.11 -2.19
N PHE A 107 5.28 10.88 -1.91
CA PHE A 107 5.57 10.43 -0.53
C PHE A 107 6.74 9.46 -0.43
#